data_AF-A0AAP4BUB9-F1
#
_entry.id   AF-A0AAP4BUB9-F1
#
_cell.length_a   1.000
_cell.length_b   1.000
_cell.length_c   1.000
_cell.angle_alpha   90.00
_cell.angle_beta   90.00
_cell.angle_gamma   90.00
#
_symmetry.space_group_name_H-M   'P 1'
#
loop_
_entity.id
_entity.type
_entity.pdbx_description
1 polymer ?
#
loop_
_entity_poly.entity_id
_entity_poly.type
_entity_poly.pdbx_seq_one_letter_code
_entity_poly.pdbx_strand_id
1 'polypeptide(L)'
;MAIPITLRKKIADFDPIREGITVQQFCKNIGVSKQTYYNIKARIAERGRAGIVPDSTAPLNPRRVYDDKIRQQVLQARGTLKARGQDFRPMVTLLFLPRRTRLRPTTVTSFNRTMVARGWRR
;
A
#
# COMPACT_ATOMS: atom_id res chain seq x y z
N MET A 1 12.43 -2.47 10.47
CA MET A 1 11.96 -3.87 10.31
C MET A 1 10.61 -4.01 10.99
N ALA A 2 9.65 -4.67 10.34
CA ALA A 2 8.34 -4.92 10.92
C ALA A 2 8.42 -6.11 11.90
N ILE A 3 7.89 -5.96 13.11
CA ILE A 3 7.87 -7.02 14.11
C ILE A 3 6.87 -8.10 13.66
N PRO A 4 7.26 -9.39 13.62
CA PRO A 4 6.39 -10.50 13.30
C PRO A 4 5.09 -10.50 14.11
N ILE A 5 3.98 -10.90 13.47
CA ILE A 5 2.67 -11.03 14.11
C ILE A 5 2.70 -11.96 15.33
N THR A 6 3.54 -13.01 15.29
CA THR A 6 3.73 -13.98 16.36
C THR A 6 4.28 -13.33 17.63
N LEU A 7 5.28 -12.47 17.51
CA LEU A 7 5.84 -11.71 18.62
C LEU A 7 4.84 -10.70 19.18
N ARG A 8 4.05 -10.06 18.32
CA ARG A 8 3.00 -9.13 18.76
C ARG A 8 1.90 -9.83 19.55
N LYS A 9 1.52 -11.06 19.18
CA LYS A 9 0.58 -11.89 19.96
C LYS A 9 1.16 -12.23 21.33
N LYS A 10 2.41 -12.69 21.42
CA LYS A 10 3.09 -12.92 22.70
C LYS A 10 3.07 -11.67 23.60
N ILE A 11 3.32 -10.49 23.04
CA ILE A 11 3.24 -9.21 23.78
C ILE A 11 1.81 -8.89 24.22
N ALA A 12 0.80 -9.20 23.39
CA ALA A 12 -0.59 -8.98 23.72
C ALA A 12 -1.01 -9.85 24.92
N ASP A 13 -0.66 -11.14 24.89
CA ASP A 13 -1.03 -12.15 25.88
C ASP A 13 -0.24 -12.01 27.19
N PHE A 14 0.96 -11.41 27.14
CA PHE A 14 1.80 -11.21 28.32
C PHE A 14 1.15 -10.31 29.37
N ASP A 15 1.10 -10.82 30.61
CA ASP A 15 0.66 -10.10 31.80
C ASP A 15 1.71 -10.25 32.92
N PRO A 16 2.39 -9.15 33.31
CA PRO A 16 3.47 -9.22 34.29
C PRO A 16 3.00 -9.66 35.68
N ILE A 17 1.73 -9.46 36.04
CA ILE A 17 1.19 -9.87 37.34
C ILE A 17 0.97 -11.38 37.36
N ARG A 18 0.46 -11.95 36.27
CA ARG A 18 0.14 -13.38 36.16
C ARG A 18 1.39 -14.24 35.99
N GLU A 19 2.38 -13.74 35.25
CA GLU A 19 3.61 -14.49 34.96
C GLU A 19 4.72 -14.29 36.00
N GLY A 20 4.61 -13.27 36.86
CA GLY A 20 5.59 -13.00 37.91
C GLY A 20 6.97 -12.55 37.40
N ILE A 21 7.08 -12.17 36.12
CA ILE A 21 8.32 -11.69 35.50
C ILE A 21 8.22 -10.21 35.12
N THR A 22 9.34 -9.51 35.18
CA THR A 22 9.37 -8.10 34.80
C THR A 22 9.26 -7.93 33.28
N VAL A 23 8.65 -6.82 32.85
CA VAL A 23 8.61 -6.43 31.41
C VAL A 23 10.02 -6.41 30.80
N GLN A 24 11.03 -6.02 31.57
CA GLN A 24 12.42 -5.99 31.11
C GLN A 24 12.97 -7.38 30.79
N GLN A 25 12.74 -8.35 31.67
CA GLN A 25 13.17 -9.74 31.45
C GLN A 25 12.42 -10.36 30.27
N PHE A 26 11.10 -10.15 30.20
CA PHE A 26 10.30 -10.58 29.06
C PHE A 26 10.84 -10.02 27.74
N CYS A 27 11.05 -8.70 27.66
CA CYS A 27 11.60 -8.03 26.48
C CYS A 27 12.97 -8.57 26.07
N LYS A 28 13.86 -8.87 27.03
CA LYS A 28 15.16 -9.51 26.78
C LYS A 28 14.98 -10.92 26.19
N ASN A 29 14.09 -11.73 26.76
CA ASN A 29 13.87 -13.10 26.32
C ASN A 29 13.32 -13.20 24.90
N ILE A 30 12.45 -12.27 24.50
CA ILE A 30 11.86 -12.25 23.15
C ILE A 30 12.69 -11.44 22.13
N GLY A 31 13.75 -10.76 22.57
CA GLY A 31 14.61 -9.95 21.71
C GLY A 31 13.97 -8.64 21.22
N VAL A 32 13.14 -8.00 22.05
CA VAL A 32 12.40 -6.77 21.70
C VAL A 32 12.75 -5.65 22.68
N SER A 33 12.77 -4.40 22.21
CA SER A 33 13.01 -3.25 23.09
C SER A 33 11.79 -2.94 23.96
N LYS A 34 12.01 -2.35 25.14
CA LYS A 34 10.90 -1.87 26.01
C LYS A 34 9.99 -0.88 25.28
N GLN A 35 10.57 0.00 24.46
CA GLN A 35 9.81 0.98 23.69
C GLN A 35 8.82 0.29 22.73
N THR A 36 9.28 -0.76 22.04
CA THR A 36 8.42 -1.55 21.16
C THR A 36 7.29 -2.24 21.92
N TYR A 37 7.57 -2.79 23.12
CA TYR A 37 6.54 -3.39 23.98
C TYR A 37 5.43 -2.39 24.32
N TYR A 38 5.79 -1.20 24.82
CA TYR A 38 4.81 -0.18 25.20
C TYR A 38 4.06 0.38 23.99
N ASN A 39 4.72 0.57 22.84
CA ASN A 39 4.05 1.02 21.61
C ASN A 39 2.97 0.01 21.15
N ILE A 40 3.23 -1.29 21.28
CA ILE A 40 2.26 -2.33 20.93
C ILE A 40 1.11 -2.36 21.94
N LYS A 41 1.39 -2.31 23.25
CA LYS A 41 0.33 -2.27 24.28
C LYS A 41 -0.54 -1.01 24.15
N ALA A 42 0.04 0.15 23.85
CA ALA A 42 -0.71 1.38 23.57
C ALA A 42 -1.66 1.21 22.37
N ARG A 43 -1.16 0.64 21.26
CA ARG A 43 -2.01 0.33 20.10
C ARG A 43 -3.15 -0.65 20.40
N ILE A 44 -2.89 -1.65 21.23
CA ILE A 44 -3.90 -2.61 21.66
C ILE A 44 -4.93 -1.93 22.57
N ALA A 45 -4.51 -1.01 23.44
CA ALA A 45 -5.42 -0.23 24.28
C ALA A 45 -6.32 0.70 23.43
N GLU A 46 -5.77 1.34 22.39
CA GLU A 46 -6.53 2.23 21.50
C GLU A 46 -7.48 1.49 20.54
N ARG A 47 -7.03 0.36 19.97
CA ARG A 47 -7.71 -0.31 18.84
C ARG A 47 -8.20 -1.73 19.15
N GLY A 48 -8.01 -2.20 20.38
CA GLY A 48 -8.32 -3.57 20.79
C GLY A 48 -7.50 -4.61 20.00
N ARG A 49 -8.18 -5.69 19.56
CA ARG A 49 -7.55 -6.78 18.79
C ARG A 49 -6.93 -6.31 17.46
N ALA A 50 -7.44 -5.24 16.86
CA ALA A 50 -6.88 -4.68 15.63
C ALA A 50 -5.47 -4.10 15.83
N GLY A 51 -5.12 -3.68 17.06
CA GLY A 51 -3.79 -3.16 17.41
C GLY A 51 -2.65 -4.19 17.29
N ILE A 52 -2.98 -5.49 17.31
CA ILE A 52 -2.02 -6.59 17.13
C ILE A 52 -1.52 -6.62 15.69
N VAL A 53 -2.38 -6.37 14.71
CA VAL A 53 -2.03 -6.45 13.30
C VAL A 53 -1.13 -5.24 12.93
N PRO A 54 -0.04 -5.44 12.18
CA PRO A 54 0.74 -4.33 11.66
C PRO A 54 -0.11 -3.47 10.73
N ASP A 55 0.06 -2.16 10.83
CA ASP A 55 -0.60 -1.24 9.91
C ASP A 55 -0.06 -1.44 8.50
N SER A 56 -0.90 -1.08 7.52
CA SER A 56 -0.48 -1.03 6.14
C SER A 56 0.80 -0.22 6.01
N THR A 57 1.80 -0.81 5.36
CA THR A 57 3.04 -0.10 4.98
C THR A 57 2.83 0.73 3.71
N ALA A 58 1.62 0.72 3.14
CA ALA A 58 1.29 1.57 2.01
C ALA A 58 1.40 3.05 2.42
N PRO A 59 2.00 3.91 1.59
CA PRO A 59 2.07 5.33 1.87
C PRO A 59 0.67 5.93 1.96
N LEU A 60 0.42 6.70 3.02
CA LEU A 60 -0.87 7.39 3.25
C LEU A 60 -1.23 8.32 2.09
N ASN A 61 -0.24 9.03 1.55
CA ASN A 61 -0.39 9.93 0.42
C ASN A 61 0.45 9.41 -0.76
N PRO A 62 -0.09 8.50 -1.59
CA PRO A 62 0.64 7.98 -2.73
C PRO A 62 0.89 9.09 -3.76
N ARG A 63 2.16 9.31 -4.10
CA ARG A 63 2.59 10.36 -5.06
C ARG A 63 2.05 10.18 -6.48
N ARG A 64 1.54 8.99 -6.85
CA ARG A 64 1.18 8.64 -8.24
C ARG A 64 -0.33 8.61 -8.44
N VAL A 65 -0.80 9.57 -9.23
CA VAL A 65 -2.20 9.81 -9.60
C VAL A 65 -2.47 9.16 -10.97
N TYR A 66 -2.81 7.88 -11.02
CA TYR A 66 -3.58 7.33 -12.14
C TYR A 66 -4.97 7.05 -11.59
N ASP A 67 -5.71 8.14 -11.46
CA ASP A 67 -7.05 8.17 -10.86
C ASP A 67 -8.11 7.77 -11.89
N ASP A 68 -9.35 7.54 -11.44
CA ASP A 68 -10.47 7.16 -12.31
C ASP A 68 -10.76 8.20 -13.39
N LYS A 69 -10.44 9.48 -13.15
CA LYS A 69 -10.50 10.51 -14.19
C LYS A 69 -9.58 10.21 -15.38
N ILE A 70 -8.36 9.75 -15.10
CA ILE A 70 -7.39 9.38 -16.15
C ILE A 70 -7.82 8.08 -16.81
N ARG A 71 -8.43 7.14 -16.06
CA ARG A 71 -9.05 5.95 -16.63
C ARG A 71 -10.04 6.28 -17.73
N GLN A 72 -10.99 7.17 -17.44
CA GLN A 72 -12.02 7.56 -18.39
C GLN A 72 -11.41 8.18 -19.65
N GLN A 73 -10.39 9.02 -19.50
CA GLN A 73 -9.67 9.62 -20.63
C GLN A 73 -8.92 8.58 -21.47
N VAL A 74 -8.30 7.57 -20.84
CA VAL A 74 -7.66 6.45 -21.54
C VAL A 74 -8.68 5.63 -22.32
N LEU A 75 -9.84 5.32 -21.71
CA LEU A 75 -10.90 4.56 -22.37
C LEU A 75 -11.52 5.33 -23.54
N GLN A 76 -11.78 6.63 -23.35
CA GLN A 76 -12.26 7.51 -24.42
C GLN A 76 -11.27 7.58 -25.58
N ALA A 77 -9.98 7.80 -25.28
CA ALA A 77 -8.91 7.82 -26.29
C ALA A 77 -8.85 6.51 -27.09
N ARG A 78 -8.96 5.36 -26.42
CA ARG A 78 -8.99 4.05 -27.09
C ARG A 78 -10.25 3.86 -27.92
N GLY A 79 -11.41 4.31 -27.43
CA GLY A 79 -12.68 4.28 -28.15
C GLY A 79 -12.61 5.12 -29.44
N THR A 80 -12.07 6.33 -29.38
CA THR A 80 -11.90 7.20 -30.55
C THR A 80 -10.90 6.63 -31.54
N LEU A 81 -9.78 6.05 -31.08
CA LEU A 81 -8.80 5.39 -31.94
C LEU A 81 -9.42 4.16 -32.63
N LYS A 82 -10.17 3.34 -31.89
CA LYS A 82 -10.88 2.17 -32.44
C LYS A 82 -11.92 2.56 -33.47
N ALA A 83 -12.73 3.59 -33.21
CA ALA A 83 -13.74 4.08 -34.15
C ALA A 83 -13.12 4.61 -35.46
N ARG A 84 -11.90 5.15 -35.40
CA ARG A 84 -11.12 5.60 -36.57
C ARG A 84 -10.38 4.46 -37.27
N GLY A 85 -10.47 3.23 -36.80
CA GLY A 85 -9.70 2.09 -37.32
C GLY A 85 -8.18 2.20 -37.07
N GLN A 86 -7.76 3.01 -36.11
CA GLN A 86 -6.34 3.26 -35.80
C GLN A 86 -5.82 2.34 -34.70
N ASP A 87 -4.51 2.14 -34.68
CA ASP A 87 -3.82 1.40 -33.62
C ASP A 87 -4.03 2.08 -32.25
N PHE A 88 -4.40 1.29 -31.25
CA PHE A 88 -4.64 1.73 -29.88
C PHE A 88 -3.65 1.11 -28.87
N ARG A 89 -2.46 0.71 -29.34
CA ARG A 89 -1.35 0.29 -28.47
C ARG A 89 -1.04 1.32 -27.37
N PRO A 90 -0.44 0.90 -26.24
CA PRO A 90 -0.12 1.78 -25.11
C PRO A 90 0.61 3.08 -25.49
N MET A 91 1.57 3.00 -26.42
CA MET A 91 2.30 4.16 -26.92
C MET A 91 1.37 5.14 -27.65
N VAL A 92 0.57 4.63 -28.59
CA VAL A 92 -0.34 5.45 -29.40
C VAL A 92 -1.41 6.09 -28.51
N THR A 93 -1.98 5.33 -27.58
CA THR A 93 -2.93 5.84 -26.59
C THR A 93 -2.32 6.95 -25.73
N LEU A 94 -1.10 6.75 -25.21
CA LEU A 94 -0.39 7.77 -24.42
C LEU A 94 -0.11 9.05 -25.22
N LEU A 95 0.21 8.91 -26.51
CA LEU A 95 0.41 10.02 -27.45
C LEU A 95 -0.90 10.71 -27.84
N PHE A 96 -2.03 10.01 -27.80
CA PHE A 96 -3.34 10.58 -28.07
C PHE A 96 -3.92 11.35 -26.87
N LEU A 97 -3.49 11.00 -25.64
CA LEU A 97 -3.93 11.69 -24.44
C LEU A 97 -3.48 13.18 -24.40
N PRO A 98 -4.34 14.10 -23.94
CA PRO A 98 -4.01 15.52 -23.84
C PRO A 98 -2.83 15.74 -22.89
N ARG A 99 -1.92 16.66 -23.22
CA ARG A 99 -0.67 16.89 -22.46
C ARG A 99 -0.88 17.16 -20.97
N ARG A 100 -2.01 17.79 -20.59
CA ARG A 100 -2.39 18.05 -19.18
C ARG A 100 -2.67 16.78 -18.37
N THR A 101 -3.00 15.67 -19.04
CA THR A 101 -3.30 14.36 -18.44
C THR A 101 -2.09 13.43 -18.42
N ARG A 102 -1.05 13.78 -19.20
CA ARG A 102 0.29 13.22 -19.06
C ARG A 102 0.93 13.82 -17.83
N LEU A 103 0.53 13.35 -16.66
CA LEU A 103 1.14 13.76 -15.39
C LEU A 103 2.63 13.41 -15.42
N ARG A 104 3.48 14.38 -15.78
CA ARG A 104 4.95 14.25 -15.90
C ARG A 104 5.38 13.24 -16.99
N PRO A 105 6.68 13.08 -17.36
CA PRO A 105 7.06 12.19 -18.44
C PRO A 105 6.86 10.75 -17.97
N THR A 106 5.68 10.22 -18.24
CA THR A 106 5.36 8.82 -18.02
C THR A 106 5.96 8.07 -19.19
N THR A 107 6.94 7.23 -18.92
CA THR A 107 7.46 6.33 -19.94
C THR A 107 6.33 5.40 -20.40
N VAL A 108 6.36 4.97 -21.66
CA VAL A 108 5.41 3.98 -22.20
C VAL A 108 5.35 2.75 -21.28
N THR A 109 6.48 2.35 -20.71
CA THR A 109 6.60 1.25 -19.74
C THR A 109 5.79 1.50 -18.47
N SER A 110 5.87 2.70 -17.87
CA SER A 110 5.11 3.04 -16.67
C SER A 110 3.61 3.07 -16.94
N PHE A 111 3.22 3.63 -18.09
CA PHE A 111 1.83 3.66 -18.53
C PHE A 111 1.30 2.23 -18.75
N ASN A 112 2.05 1.39 -19.46
CA ASN A 112 1.69 -0.01 -19.72
C ASN A 112 1.60 -0.82 -18.42
N ARG A 113 2.55 -0.68 -17.49
CA ARG A 113 2.48 -1.32 -16.16
C ARG A 113 1.23 -0.93 -15.39
N THR A 114 0.84 0.35 -15.45
CA THR A 114 -0.34 0.85 -14.76
C THR A 114 -1.63 0.29 -15.38
N MET A 115 -1.70 0.23 -16.71
CA MET A 115 -2.83 -0.38 -17.41
C MET A 115 -2.96 -1.88 -17.09
N VAL A 116 -1.83 -2.61 -17.01
CA VAL A 116 -1.83 -4.04 -16.64
C VAL A 116 -2.27 -4.22 -15.18
N ALA A 117 -1.65 -3.49 -14.24
CA ALA A 117 -1.94 -3.62 -12.80
C ALA A 117 -3.41 -3.30 -12.46
N ARG A 118 -4.07 -2.44 -13.26
CA ARG A 118 -5.47 -2.08 -13.09
C ARG A 118 -6.45 -2.84 -14.00
N GLY A 119 -5.96 -3.78 -14.83
CA GLY A 119 -6.79 -4.57 -15.74
C GLY A 119 -7.42 -3.78 -16.89
N TRP A 120 -6.84 -2.64 -17.29
CA TRP A 120 -7.30 -1.80 -18.40
C TRP A 120 -6.83 -2.28 -19.78
N ARG A 121 -6.04 -3.36 -19.82
CA ARG A 121 -5.50 -3.99 -21.04
C ARG A 121 -6.46 -5.06 -21.61
N ARG A 122 -7.76 -4.74 -21.68
CA ARG A 122 -8.73 -5.51 -22.48
C ARG A 122 -8.84 -4.93 -23.87
#